data_AF-L7IYN7-F1
#
_entry.id   AF-L7IYN7-F1
#
_cell.length_a   1.000
_cell.length_b   1.000
_cell.length_c   1.000
_cell.angle_alpha   90.00
_cell.angle_beta   90.00
_cell.angle_gamma   90.00
#
_symmetry.space_group_name_H-M   'P 1'
#
loop_
_entity.id
_entity.type
_entity.pdbx_description
1 polymer ?
#
loop_
_entity_poly.entity_id
_entity_poly.type
_entity_poly.pdbx_seq_one_letter_code
_entity_poly.pdbx_strand_id
1 'polypeptide(L)'
;MKPSQTCLVLLGTLASFATSLLVAPNSPCSKHCGNVLSATTADDMECFDNPSDYPTTAAGNVLQNCLTCQASSPFTSAGQSDLEWLIYNLRYTLSFCLFGFPDSDKKLGSTPCTTR
;
A
#
# COMPACT_ATOMS: atom_id res chain seq x y z
N MET A 1 -33.06 30.94 35.39
CA MET A 1 -32.22 29.72 35.55
C MET A 1 -32.65 28.73 34.49
N LYS A 2 -31.83 28.50 33.45
CA LYS A 2 -32.11 27.55 32.36
C LYS A 2 -30.81 26.79 32.10
N PRO A 3 -30.81 25.44 32.08
CA PRO A 3 -29.59 24.66 32.20
C PRO A 3 -28.81 24.65 30.88
N SER A 4 -27.50 24.64 31.04
CA SER A 4 -26.45 24.58 30.04
C SER A 4 -26.57 23.31 29.18
N GLN A 5 -26.66 23.46 27.87
CA GLN A 5 -26.47 22.37 26.90
C GLN A 5 -24.98 22.27 26.56
N THR A 6 -24.28 21.38 27.25
CA THR A 6 -22.93 20.92 26.85
C THR A 6 -23.03 20.10 25.56
N CYS A 7 -22.55 20.68 24.47
CA CYS A 7 -22.39 20.01 23.18
C CYS A 7 -21.18 19.07 23.25
N LEU A 8 -21.42 17.75 23.33
CA LEU A 8 -20.35 16.74 23.19
C LEU A 8 -19.98 16.65 21.70
N VAL A 9 -18.82 17.19 21.33
CA VAL A 9 -18.21 16.98 20.02
C VAL A 9 -17.49 15.64 20.04
N LEU A 10 -18.06 14.62 19.40
CA LEU A 10 -17.35 13.37 19.10
C LEU A 10 -16.26 13.68 18.06
N LEU A 11 -14.99 13.73 18.47
CA LEU A 11 -13.87 13.62 17.54
C LEU A 11 -13.83 12.18 17.01
N GLY A 12 -14.38 11.94 15.83
CA GLY A 12 -14.16 10.70 15.10
C GLY A 12 -12.68 10.60 14.73
N THR A 13 -11.97 9.63 15.31
CA THR A 13 -10.63 9.26 14.86
C THR A 13 -10.73 8.77 13.42
N LEU A 14 -10.27 9.58 12.46
CA LEU A 14 -9.94 9.12 11.13
C LEU A 14 -8.83 8.07 11.29
N ALA A 15 -9.20 6.80 11.35
CA ALA A 15 -8.25 5.72 11.21
C ALA A 15 -7.71 5.80 9.78
N SER A 16 -6.59 6.52 9.60
CA SER A 16 -5.83 6.44 8.36
C SER A 16 -5.51 4.97 8.15
N PHE A 17 -6.06 4.37 7.09
CA PHE A 17 -5.64 3.06 6.63
C PHE A 17 -4.13 3.15 6.42
N ALA A 18 -3.38 2.46 7.29
CA ALA A 18 -1.93 2.48 7.23
C ALA A 18 -1.53 1.63 6.03
N THR A 19 -1.18 2.29 4.93
CA THR A 19 -0.63 1.58 3.77
C THR A 19 0.78 1.13 4.09
N SER A 20 1.12 -0.10 3.72
CA SER A 20 2.42 -0.69 3.96
C SER A 20 2.80 -1.76 2.94
N LEU A 21 4.08 -1.80 2.61
CA LEU A 21 4.68 -2.88 1.83
C LEU A 21 5.77 -3.55 2.64
N LEU A 22 5.88 -4.87 2.49
CA LEU A 22 6.98 -5.63 3.08
C LEU A 22 8.33 -5.14 2.54
N VAL A 23 9.32 -5.11 3.43
CA VAL A 23 10.66 -4.58 3.21
C VAL A 23 11.63 -5.24 4.18
N ALA A 24 12.93 -5.30 3.84
CA ALA A 24 13.89 -5.96 4.71
C ALA A 24 14.01 -5.20 6.05
N PRO A 25 14.17 -5.91 7.19
CA PRO A 25 14.25 -5.27 8.50
C PRO A 25 15.37 -4.24 8.57
N ASN A 26 15.05 -3.02 9.03
CA ASN A 26 15.95 -1.87 9.12
C ASN A 26 16.49 -1.35 7.78
N SER A 27 15.85 -1.71 6.66
CA SER A 27 16.23 -1.20 5.34
C SER A 27 16.08 0.33 5.27
N PRO A 28 16.98 1.04 4.57
CA PRO A 28 16.79 2.46 4.24
C PRO A 28 15.52 2.73 3.41
N CYS A 29 14.96 1.73 2.73
CA CYS A 29 13.71 1.83 1.98
C CYS A 29 12.47 1.81 2.86
N SER A 30 12.58 1.42 4.14
CA SER A 30 11.45 1.34 5.08
C SER A 30 10.62 2.62 5.15
N LYS A 31 11.28 3.79 5.07
CA LYS A 31 10.64 5.12 5.09
C LYS A 31 9.74 5.40 3.88
N HIS A 32 9.87 4.62 2.81
CA HIS A 32 9.08 4.73 1.58
C HIS A 32 7.99 3.66 1.48
N CYS A 33 8.02 2.66 2.37
CA CYS A 33 7.14 1.49 2.32
C CYS A 33 5.99 1.56 3.32
N GLY A 34 5.73 2.72 3.92
CA GLY A 34 4.59 2.94 4.81
C GLY A 34 4.93 2.90 6.30
N ASN A 35 3.91 2.81 7.14
CA ASN A 35 4.05 2.93 8.60
C ASN A 35 4.07 1.58 9.34
N VAL A 36 3.44 0.55 8.79
CA VAL A 36 3.22 -0.75 9.47
C VAL A 36 3.75 -1.89 8.60
N LEU A 37 5.07 -2.05 8.60
CA LEU A 37 5.86 -2.94 7.71
C LEU A 37 5.72 -4.44 8.01
N SER A 38 4.52 -4.90 8.39
CA SER A 38 4.25 -6.29 8.78
C SER A 38 3.57 -7.11 7.69
N ALA A 39 2.95 -6.47 6.70
CA ALA A 39 2.25 -7.16 5.60
C ALA A 39 2.11 -6.24 4.37
N THR A 40 1.93 -6.87 3.21
CA THR A 40 1.41 -6.24 1.99
C THR A 40 0.01 -6.79 1.75
N THR A 41 -0.97 -5.92 1.59
CA THR A 41 -2.40 -6.24 1.57
C THR A 41 -3.11 -5.64 0.35
N ALA A 42 -4.39 -5.95 0.18
CA ALA A 42 -5.21 -5.39 -0.90
C ALA A 42 -5.38 -3.87 -0.81
N ASP A 43 -5.42 -3.30 0.40
CA ASP A 43 -5.59 -1.85 0.61
C ASP A 43 -4.38 -1.05 0.12
N ASP A 44 -3.21 -1.69 0.02
CA ASP A 44 -1.95 -1.12 -0.44
C ASP A 44 -1.86 -1.01 -1.96
N MET A 45 -2.77 -1.65 -2.69
CA MET A 45 -2.73 -1.75 -4.13
C MET A 45 -3.52 -0.63 -4.79
N GLU A 46 -2.92 -0.02 -5.81
CA GLU A 46 -3.60 0.87 -6.74
C GLU A 46 -3.31 0.41 -8.15
N CYS A 47 -4.35 0.27 -8.97
CA CYS A 47 -4.29 -0.32 -10.30
C CYS A 47 -4.52 0.75 -11.36
N PHE A 48 -3.62 1.72 -11.43
CA PHE A 48 -3.67 2.77 -12.44
C PHE A 48 -2.91 2.36 -13.70
N ASP A 49 -3.52 2.62 -14.86
CA ASP A 49 -2.85 2.45 -16.16
C ASP A 49 -1.82 3.56 -16.41
N ASN A 50 -2.07 4.78 -15.90
CA ASN A 50 -1.15 5.91 -16.04
C ASN A 50 -0.25 6.02 -14.79
N PRO A 51 1.09 5.95 -14.95
CA PRO A 51 2.03 6.11 -13.84
C PRO A 51 1.90 7.43 -13.06
N SER A 52 1.35 8.46 -13.69
CA SER A 52 1.14 9.79 -13.09
C SER A 52 0.01 9.81 -12.06
N ASP A 53 -0.84 8.79 -12.03
CA ASP A 53 -1.96 8.71 -11.09
C ASP A 53 -1.56 8.10 -9.74
N TYR A 54 -0.48 7.31 -9.68
CA TYR A 54 0.05 6.75 -8.43
C TYR A 54 0.28 7.80 -7.34
N PRO A 55 0.96 8.94 -7.60
CA PRO A 55 1.16 9.95 -6.56
C PRO A 55 -0.12 10.68 -6.12
N THR A 56 -1.25 10.48 -6.79
CA THR A 56 -2.53 11.14 -6.46
C THR A 56 -3.27 10.49 -5.28
N THR A 57 -2.89 9.26 -4.91
CA THR A 57 -3.44 8.54 -3.75
C THR A 57 -2.33 8.19 -2.76
N ALA A 58 -2.68 8.05 -1.48
CA ALA A 58 -1.71 7.66 -0.46
C ALA A 58 -1.13 6.25 -0.74
N ALA A 59 -1.99 5.27 -1.04
CA ALA A 59 -1.57 3.91 -1.37
C ALA A 59 -0.68 3.87 -2.62
N GLY A 60 -1.08 4.52 -3.71
CA GLY A 60 -0.30 4.58 -4.93
C GLY A 60 1.06 5.26 -4.74
N ASN A 61 1.12 6.32 -3.94
CA ASN A 61 2.38 7.00 -3.62
C ASN A 61 3.34 6.08 -2.85
N VAL A 62 2.86 5.38 -1.82
CA VAL A 62 3.67 4.42 -1.06
C VAL A 62 4.12 3.26 -1.94
N LEU A 63 3.21 2.69 -2.73
CA LEU A 63 3.50 1.60 -3.67
C LEU A 63 4.61 1.99 -4.67
N GLN A 64 4.47 3.12 -5.35
CA GLN A 64 5.46 3.59 -6.33
C GLN A 64 6.83 3.87 -5.68
N ASN A 65 6.85 4.56 -4.55
CA ASN A 65 8.10 4.96 -3.89
C ASN A 65 8.84 3.77 -3.27
N CYS A 66 8.12 2.84 -2.64
CA CYS A 66 8.70 1.64 -2.05
C CYS A 66 9.35 0.76 -3.11
N LEU A 67 8.62 0.41 -4.17
CA LEU A 67 9.11 -0.44 -5.25
C LEU A 67 10.33 0.20 -5.94
N THR A 68 10.29 1.51 -6.18
CA THR A 68 11.42 2.24 -6.78
C THR A 68 12.67 2.17 -5.91
N CYS A 69 12.52 2.35 -4.60
CA CYS A 69 13.65 2.23 -3.67
C CYS A 69 14.22 0.81 -3.67
N GLN A 70 13.35 -0.19 -3.47
CA GLN A 70 13.77 -1.60 -3.38
C GLN A 70 14.44 -2.10 -4.67
N ALA A 71 13.98 -1.64 -5.85
CA ALA A 71 14.57 -1.99 -7.16
C ALA A 71 16.04 -1.58 -7.32
N SER A 72 16.48 -0.55 -6.62
CA SER A 72 17.87 -0.07 -6.65
C SER A 72 18.67 -0.46 -5.40
N SER A 73 18.03 -1.10 -4.41
CA SER A 73 18.64 -1.37 -3.11
C SER A 73 19.36 -2.72 -3.08
N PRO A 74 20.67 -2.75 -2.77
CA PRO A 74 21.39 -3.99 -2.50
C PRO A 74 21.24 -4.46 -1.04
N PHE A 75 20.37 -3.83 -0.25
CA PHE A 75 20.29 -4.05 1.20
C PHE A 75 19.80 -5.45 1.55
N THR A 76 20.45 -6.05 2.55
CA THR A 76 20.09 -7.35 3.12
C THR A 76 20.17 -7.27 4.64
N SER A 77 19.28 -7.97 5.34
CA SER A 77 19.20 -7.98 6.79
C SER A 77 18.38 -9.17 7.26
N ALA A 78 18.81 -9.82 8.35
CA ALA A 78 18.11 -10.96 8.96
C ALA A 78 17.73 -12.09 7.97
N GLY A 79 18.58 -12.35 6.97
CA GLY A 79 18.33 -13.36 5.93
C GLY A 79 17.34 -12.96 4.84
N GLN A 80 16.90 -11.70 4.83
CA GLN A 80 15.98 -11.13 3.83
C GLN A 80 16.69 -10.05 3.02
N SER A 81 16.15 -9.73 1.84
CA SER A 81 16.68 -8.65 1.00
C SER A 81 15.58 -7.72 0.49
N ASP A 82 15.94 -6.47 0.17
CA ASP A 82 14.99 -5.56 -0.49
C ASP A 82 14.59 -6.08 -1.88
N LEU A 83 15.48 -6.80 -2.57
CA LEU A 83 15.18 -7.43 -3.85
C LEU A 83 14.13 -8.55 -3.72
N GLU A 84 14.22 -9.38 -2.69
CA GLU A 84 13.22 -10.40 -2.38
C GLU A 84 11.85 -9.75 -2.16
N TRP A 85 11.81 -8.69 -1.35
CA TRP A 85 10.57 -7.99 -1.05
C TRP A 85 10.01 -7.23 -2.26
N LEU A 86 10.85 -6.65 -3.10
CA LEU A 86 10.44 -6.09 -4.39
C LEU A 86 9.69 -7.11 -5.23
N ILE A 87 10.27 -8.30 -5.40
CA ILE A 87 9.70 -9.37 -6.22
C ILE A 87 8.37 -9.83 -5.62
N TYR A 88 8.32 -10.01 -4.29
CA TYR A 88 7.08 -10.36 -3.59
C TYR A 88 5.98 -9.30 -3.82
N ASN A 89 6.30 -8.03 -3.61
CA ASN A 89 5.37 -6.91 -3.73
C ASN A 89 4.87 -6.77 -5.19
N LEU A 90 5.78 -6.83 -6.18
CA LEU A 90 5.40 -6.81 -7.59
C LEU A 90 4.50 -7.99 -7.97
N ARG A 91 4.82 -9.20 -7.51
CA ARG A 91 3.97 -10.38 -7.74
C ARG A 91 2.58 -10.16 -7.16
N TYR A 92 2.49 -9.60 -5.95
CA TYR A 92 1.21 -9.28 -5.32
C TYR A 92 0.43 -8.23 -6.12
N THR A 93 1.06 -7.11 -6.50
CA THR A 93 0.46 -6.06 -7.32
C THR A 93 -0.07 -6.59 -8.65
N LEU A 94 0.72 -7.41 -9.36
CA LEU A 94 0.28 -8.02 -10.61
C LEU A 94 -0.89 -8.98 -10.40
N SER A 95 -0.83 -9.81 -9.34
CA SER A 95 -1.91 -10.75 -9.01
C SER A 95 -3.22 -10.00 -8.73
N PHE A 96 -3.13 -8.91 -7.99
CA PHE A 96 -4.26 -8.09 -7.61
C PHE A 96 -4.82 -7.28 -8.79
N CYS A 97 -3.97 -6.55 -9.50
CA CYS A 97 -4.40 -5.64 -10.57
C CYS A 97 -4.78 -6.33 -11.88
N LEU A 98 -4.22 -7.51 -12.19
CA LEU A 98 -4.55 -8.23 -13.41
C LEU A 98 -5.63 -9.30 -13.20
N PHE A 99 -5.62 -9.98 -12.06
CA PHE A 99 -6.50 -11.13 -11.81
C PHE A 99 -7.49 -10.94 -10.66
N GLY A 100 -7.41 -9.83 -9.92
CA GLY A 100 -8.29 -9.59 -8.78
C GLY A 100 -8.04 -10.50 -7.59
N PHE A 101 -6.88 -11.15 -7.50
CA PHE A 101 -6.56 -12.08 -6.41
C PHE A 101 -5.66 -11.38 -5.37
N PRO A 102 -5.91 -11.55 -4.05
CA PRO A 102 -6.93 -12.40 -3.43
C PRO A 102 -8.33 -11.77 -3.30
N ASP A 103 -8.48 -10.44 -3.35
CA ASP A 103 -9.74 -9.75 -3.04
C ASP A 103 -10.11 -8.72 -4.12
N SER A 104 -10.98 -9.11 -5.07
CA SER A 104 -11.20 -8.38 -6.34
C SER A 104 -12.16 -7.19 -6.27
N ASP A 105 -12.77 -6.92 -5.11
CA ASP A 105 -14.10 -6.31 -5.09
C ASP A 105 -14.12 -4.80 -5.39
N LYS A 106 -12.98 -4.09 -5.38
CA LYS A 106 -12.99 -2.62 -5.33
C LYS A 106 -12.06 -1.84 -6.25
N LYS A 107 -11.08 -2.47 -6.92
CA LYS A 107 -10.01 -1.72 -7.63
C LYS A 107 -9.63 -2.26 -9.01
N LEU A 108 -10.38 -3.23 -9.54
CA LEU A 108 -10.17 -3.70 -10.92
C LEU A 108 -10.73 -2.67 -11.90
N GLY A 109 -9.84 -2.07 -12.71
CA GLY A 109 -10.23 -1.37 -13.93
C GLY A 109 -10.83 -2.33 -14.95
N SER A 110 -11.45 -1.80 -16.00
CA SER A 110 -12.00 -2.62 -17.10
C SER A 110 -10.85 -3.14 -17.98
N THR A 111 -10.18 -4.21 -17.54
CA THR A 111 -9.02 -4.79 -18.26
C THR A 111 -9.39 -6.06 -19.03
N PRO A 112 -8.70 -6.39 -20.15
CA PRO A 112 -8.94 -7.61 -20.92
C PRO A 112 -8.73 -8.92 -20.15
N CYS A 113 -8.04 -8.88 -19.01
CA CYS A 113 -7.69 -10.06 -18.21
C CYS A 113 -8.74 -10.40 -17.12
N THR A 114 -9.80 -9.60 -17.01
CA THR A 114 -10.86 -9.84 -16.02
C THR A 114 -11.76 -11.00 -16.48
N THR A 115 -11.60 -12.18 -15.88
CA THR A 115 -12.45 -13.36 -16.15
C THR A 115 -13.61 -13.39 -15.15
N ARG A 116 -14.71 -12.72 -15.47
CA ARG A 116 -15.96 -12.84 -14.70
C ARG A 116 -16.71 -14.12 -15.04
#